data_AF-A0A660N1V4-F1
#
_entry.id   AF-A0A660N1V4-F1
#
_cell.length_a   1.000
_cell.length_b   1.000
_cell.length_c   1.000
_cell.angle_alpha   90.00
_cell.angle_beta   90.00
_cell.angle_gamma   90.00
#
_symmetry.space_group_name_H-M   'P 1'
#
loop_
_entity.id
_entity.type
_entity.pdbx_description
1 polymer ?
#
loop_
_entity_poly.entity_id
_entity_poly.type
_entity_poly.pdbx_seq_one_letter_code
_entity_poly.pdbx_strand_id
1 'polypeptide(L)' 'LFGNALLVAGQVIELQRIGKFSGRYLVKQARHDYSQSRGYITDLEIKMVEYIAEESENDALPAHP' A
#
# COMPACT_ATOMS: atom_id res chain seq x y z
N LEU A 1 -3.27 -5.04 -12.79
CA LEU A 1 -2.16 -4.67 -11.87
C LEU A 1 -1.00 -5.58 -12.20
N PHE A 2 0.10 -5.05 -12.74
CA PHE A 2 1.31 -5.85 -12.99
C PHE A 2 2.04 -6.03 -11.65
N GLY A 3 2.50 -7.25 -11.36
CA GLY A 3 3.36 -7.51 -10.21
C GLY A 3 4.65 -6.68 -10.31
N ASN A 4 5.17 -6.24 -9.17
CA ASN A 4 6.41 -5.49 -9.12
C ASN A 4 7.50 -6.37 -8.50
N ALA A 5 8.48 -6.75 -9.31
CA ALA A 5 9.57 -7.63 -8.90
C ALA A 5 10.51 -7.00 -7.85
N LEU A 6 10.43 -5.69 -7.65
CA LEU A 6 11.21 -4.97 -6.64
C LEU A 6 10.62 -5.09 -5.24
N LEU A 7 9.41 -5.63 -5.11
CA LEU A 7 8.73 -5.80 -3.82
C LEU A 7 9.18 -7.10 -3.16
N VAL A 8 10.00 -6.98 -2.12
CA VAL A 8 10.63 -8.09 -1.39
C VAL A 8 10.47 -7.93 0.12
N ALA A 9 10.64 -9.01 0.86
CA ALA A 9 10.61 -8.99 2.32
C ALA A 9 11.66 -8.03 2.90
N GLY A 10 11.31 -7.36 4.01
CA GLY A 10 12.16 -6.40 4.71
C GLY A 10 12.00 -4.95 4.25
N GLN A 11 11.35 -4.70 3.12
CA GLN A 11 11.05 -3.34 2.67
C GLN A 11 9.89 -2.74 3.45
N VAL A 12 9.93 -1.42 3.64
CA VAL A 12 8.77 -0.64 4.07
C VAL A 12 8.14 -0.01 2.84
N ILE A 13 6.85 -0.26 2.64
CA ILE A 13 6.04 0.33 1.57
C ILE A 13 5.00 1.25 2.18
N GLU A 14 4.58 2.26 1.42
CA GLU A 14 3.49 3.13 1.80
C GLU A 14 2.24 2.81 0.97
N LEU A 15 1.14 2.54 1.65
CA LEU A 15 -0.17 2.45 1.03
C LEU A 15 -0.86 3.80 1.17
N GLN A 16 -1.35 4.31 0.05
CA GLN A 16 -2.02 5.60 -0.04
C GLN A 16 -3.38 5.40 -0.71
N ARG A 17 -4.36 6.25 -0.36
CA ARG A 17 -5.68 6.31 -0.98
C ARG A 17 -6.50 5.02 -0.82
N ILE A 18 -6.30 4.33 0.30
CA ILE A 18 -7.08 3.15 0.73
C ILE A 18 -7.80 3.36 2.08
N GLY A 19 -8.08 4.61 2.44
CA GLY A 19 -8.80 5.01 3.65
C GLY A 19 -8.04 4.69 4.93
N LYS A 20 -8.71 4.00 5.87
CA LYS A 20 -8.14 3.62 7.18
C LYS A 20 -6.96 2.65 7.11
N PHE A 21 -6.68 2.11 5.92
CA PHE A 21 -5.52 1.26 5.67
C PHE A 21 -4.33 2.05 5.11
N SER A 22 -4.45 3.37 4.92
CA SER A 22 -3.31 4.16 4.50
C SER A 22 -2.30 4.29 5.63
N GLY A 23 -1.03 4.19 5.26
CA GLY A 23 0.06 4.04 6.22
C GLY A 23 1.26 3.32 5.63
N ARG A 24 2.27 3.17 6.49
CA ARG A 24 3.49 2.42 6.17
C ARG A 24 3.39 1.01 6.69
N TYR A 25 3.90 0.10 5.88
CA TYR A 25 3.83 -1.33 6.10
C TYR A 25 5.18 -1.97 5.85
N LEU A 26 5.62 -2.81 6.78
CA LEU A 26 6.75 -3.71 6.58
C LEU A 26 6.29 -4.95 5.81
N VAL A 27 6.93 -5.24 4.68
CA VAL A 27 6.73 -6.48 3.94
C VAL A 27 7.39 -7.63 4.69
N LYS A 28 6.59 -8.58 5.14
CA LYS A 28 7.06 -9.79 5.83
C LYS A 28 7.41 -10.90 4.86
N GLN A 29 6.62 -11.03 3.81
CA GLN A 29 6.80 -12.04 2.78
C GLN A 29 6.30 -11.47 1.45
N ALA A 30 7.01 -11.82 0.37
CA ALA A 30 6.58 -11.55 -0.99
C ALA A 30 6.53 -12.88 -1.76
N ARG A 31 5.42 -13.14 -2.45
CA ARG A 31 5.27 -14.29 -3.34
C ARG A 31 5.06 -13.79 -4.76
N HIS A 32 5.97 -14.19 -5.64
CA HIS A 32 5.91 -13.84 -7.05
C HIS A 32 5.37 -15.04 -7.84
N ASP A 33 4.31 -14.83 -8.59
CA ASP A 33 3.73 -15.83 -9.49
C ASP A 33 3.80 -15.30 -10.93
N TYR A 34 4.27 -16.14 -11.84
CA TYR A 34 4.29 -15.82 -13.26
C TYR A 34 3.52 -16.89 -14.02
N SER A 35 2.57 -16.44 -14.83
CA SER A 35 1.83 -17.31 -15.74
C SER A 35 1.62 -16.62 -17.09
N GLN A 36 1.73 -17.37 -18.18
CA GLN A 36 1.48 -16.83 -19.53
C GLN A 36 0.07 -16.27 -19.69
N SER A 37 -0.94 -16.82 -19.00
CA SER A 37 -2.33 -16.36 -19.11
C SER A 37 -2.69 -15.23 -18.13
N ARG A 38 -2.01 -15.12 -16.99
CA ARG A 38 -2.31 -14.14 -15.93
C ARG A 38 -1.27 -13.04 -15.77
N GLY A 39 -0.15 -13.13 -16.47
CA GLY A 39 0.99 -12.23 -16.33
C GLY A 39 1.79 -12.48 -15.06
N TYR A 40 2.55 -11.47 -14.65
CA TYR A 40 3.31 -11.48 -13.41
C TYR A 40 2.50 -10.83 -12.29
N ILE A 41 2.36 -11.52 -11.16
CA ILE A 41 1.62 -11.08 -9.98
C ILE A 41 2.57 -11.16 -8.78
N THR A 42 2.36 -10.27 -7.81
CA THR A 42 3.10 -10.29 -6.55
C THR A 42 2.12 -10.14 -5.39
N ASP A 43 2.03 -11.17 -4.56
CA ASP A 43 1.25 -11.17 -3.33
C ASP A 43 2.16 -10.82 -2.15
N LEU A 44 1.74 -9.88 -1.30
CA LEU A 44 2.52 -9.42 -0.15
C LEU A 44 1.80 -9.72 1.15
N GLU A 45 2.53 -10.33 2.10
CA GLU A 45 2.14 -10.32 3.50
C GLU A 45 2.78 -9.12 4.19
N ILE A 46 1.96 -8.25 4.77
CA ILE A 46 2.39 -6.95 5.28
C ILE A 46 1.94 -6.72 6.73
N LYS A 47 2.75 -5.99 7.49
CA LYS A 47 2.43 -5.53 8.85
C LYS A 47 2.51 -4.01 8.93
N MET A 48 1.43 -3.37 9.38
CA MET A 48 1.43 -1.91 9.60
C MET A 48 2.48 -1.55 10.65
N VAL A 49 3.29 -0.53 10.34
CA VAL A 49 4.30 0.04 11.25
C VAL A 49 3.94 1.47 11.66
N GLU A 50 3.26 2.21 10.78
CA GLU A 50 2.84 3.59 11.04
C GLU A 50 1.51 3.83 10.30
N TYR A 51 0.53 4.38 11.01
CA TYR A 51 -0.71 4.84 10.39
C TYR A 51 -0.49 6.25 9.84
N ILE A 52 -0.86 6.46 8.57
CA ILE A 52 -0.84 7.78 7.93
C ILE A 52 -2.27 8.08 7.56
N ALA A 53 -2.88 9.01 8.29
CA ALA A 53 -4.22 9.47 7.98
C ALA A 53 -4.24 10.08 6.58
N GLU A 54 -5.23 9.71 5.78
CA GLU A 54 -5.47 10.41 4.54
C GLU A 54 -6.00 11.81 4.85
N GLU A 55 -5.30 12.83 4.37
CA GLU A 55 -5.86 14.17 4.27
C GLU A 55 -7.08 14.08 3.35
N SER A 56 -8.26 14.03 3.97
CA SER A 56 -9.51 14.06 3.26
C SER A 56 -9.75 15.50 2.82
N GLU A 57 -9.93 15.74 1.52
CA GLU A 57 -10.23 17.06 0.94
C GLU A 57 -11.43 17.79 1.59
N ASN A 58 -12.18 17.13 2.48
CA ASN A 58 -13.31 17.70 3.22
C ASN A 58 -12.96 18.42 4.54
N ASP A 59 -11.71 18.41 5.01
CA ASP A 59 -11.31 19.16 6.22
C ASP A 59 -10.94 20.64 5.94
N ALA A 60 -10.95 21.05 4.67
CA ALA A 60 -10.71 22.42 4.25
C ALA A 60 -12.02 23.17 3.95
N LEU A 61 -12.92 23.27 4.93
CA LEU A 61 -13.91 24.34 4.93
C LEU A 61 -13.41 25.44 5.87
N PRO A 62 -13.03 26.63 5.35
CA PRO A 62 -12.69 27.73 6.23
C PRO A 62 -13.92 28.07 7.06
N ALA A 63 -13.77 27.93 8.37
CA ALA A 63 -14.70 28.53 9.28
C ALA A 63 -14.72 30.05 9.06
N HIS A 64 -15.91 30.62 9.25
CA HIS A 64 -16.23 32.01 9.58
C HIS A 64 -16.75 32.90 8.44
N PRO A 65 -17.55 33.94 8.77
CA PRO A 65 -18.21 34.25 10.05
C PRO A 65 -19.74 34.06 10.03
#